data_AF-A0A832FJT1-F1
#
_entry.id   AF-A0A832FJT1-F1
#
_cell.length_a   1.000
_cell.length_b   1.000
_cell.length_c   1.000
_cell.angle_alpha   90.00
_cell.angle_beta   90.00
_cell.angle_gamma   90.00
#
_symmetry.space_group_name_H-M   'P 1'
#
loop_
_entity.id
_entity.type
_entity.pdbx_description
1 polymer ?
#
loop_
_entity_poly.entity_id
_entity_poly.type
_entity_poly.pdbx_seq_one_letter_code
_entity_poly.pdbx_strand_id
1 'polypeptide(L)' 'MCEANVYLEVAGHEELFMESVDMIHPETDGRLLIVDIFGDQKIIQGKIKHISLLNHKILLEKTEIG' A
#
# COMPACT_ATOMS: atom_id res chain seq x y z
N MET A 1 -16.79 6.99 -1.33
CA MET A 1 -16.15 5.79 -1.90
C MET A 1 -15.65 4.97 -0.74
N CYS A 2 -15.88 3.66 -0.70
CA CYS A 2 -15.38 2.83 0.40
C CYS A 2 -13.90 2.45 0.17
N GLU A 3 -13.47 2.55 -1.08
CA GLU A 3 -12.18 2.14 -1.59
C GLU A 3 -11.11 3.18 -1.23
N ALA A 4 -9.92 2.70 -0.84
CA ALA A 4 -8.79 3.54 -0.50
C ALA A 4 -7.68 3.45 -1.55
N ASN A 5 -6.89 4.51 -1.68
CA ASN A 5 -5.69 4.50 -2.51
C ASN A 5 -4.46 4.22 -1.64
N VAL A 6 -3.55 3.43 -2.17
CA VAL A 6 -2.26 3.12 -1.56
C VAL A 6 -1.20 4.04 -2.14
N TYR A 7 -0.43 4.67 -1.26
CA TYR A 7 0.71 5.52 -1.57
C TYR A 7 1.98 4.94 -0.97
N LEU A 8 3.11 5.24 -1.58
CA LEU A 8 4.44 4.95 -1.06
C LEU A 8 5.14 6.22 -0.64
N GLU A 9 5.75 6.20 0.54
CA GLU A 9 6.70 7.23 0.93
C GLU A 9 8.07 6.95 0.31
N VAL A 10 8.52 7.85 -0.56
CA VAL A 10 9.83 7.82 -1.21
C VAL A 10 10.49 9.17 -1.01
N ALA A 11 11.65 9.19 -0.34
CA ALA A 11 12.41 10.41 -0.07
C ALA A 11 11.59 11.58 0.53
N GLY A 12 10.61 11.26 1.38
CA GLY A 12 9.74 12.25 2.04
C GLY A 12 8.55 12.73 1.20
N HIS A 13 8.35 12.16 0.01
CA HIS A 13 7.18 12.41 -0.83
C HIS A 13 6.30 11.17 -0.93
N GLU A 14 5.00 11.38 -1.14
CA GLU A 14 4.02 10.31 -1.30
C GLU A 14 3.72 10.10 -2.78
N GLU A 15 4.01 8.91 -3.29
CA GLU A 15 3.75 8.53 -4.67
C GLU A 15 2.56 7.57 -4.72
N LEU A 16 1.60 7.82 -5.62
CA LEU A 16 0.49 6.92 -5.82
C LEU A 16 1.00 5.57 -6.32
N PHE A 17 0.72 4.51 -5.58
CA PHE A 17 1.15 3.16 -5.91
C PHE A 17 0.04 2.34 -6.55
N MET A 18 -1.17 2.43 -6.01
CA MET A 18 -2.34 1.70 -6.50
C MET A 18 -3.63 2.43 -6.11
N GLU A 19 -4.54 2.55 -7.07
CA GLU A 19 -5.87 3.11 -6.86
C GLU A 19 -6.86 1.99 -6.52
N SER A 20 -7.96 2.36 -5.85
CA SER A 20 -9.11 1.48 -5.64
C SER A 20 -8.71 0.13 -5.02
N VAL A 21 -7.92 0.16 -3.95
CA VAL A 21 -7.43 -1.03 -3.26
C VAL A 21 -8.55 -1.67 -2.45
N ASP A 22 -8.74 -2.96 -2.64
CA ASP A 22 -9.68 -3.81 -1.91
C ASP A 22 -8.99 -4.56 -0.76
N MET A 23 -7.77 -5.06 -1.00
CA MET A 23 -7.05 -5.92 -0.06
C MET A 23 -5.57 -5.56 0.05
N ILE A 24 -5.05 -5.61 1.27
CA ILE A 24 -3.61 -5.66 1.57
C ILE A 24 -3.36 -6.88 2.46
N HIS A 25 -2.51 -7.80 2.00
CA HIS A 25 -2.17 -9.04 2.69
C HIS A 25 -0.65 -9.09 2.99
N PRO A 26 -0.24 -9.25 4.26
CA PRO A 26 1.15 -9.50 4.62
C PRO A 26 1.61 -10.89 4.20
N GLU A 27 2.79 -10.96 3.58
CA GLU A 27 3.45 -12.21 3.17
C GLU A 27 4.55 -12.62 4.16
N THR A 28 5.07 -13.85 4.02
CA THR A 28 5.99 -14.50 4.98
C THR A 28 7.39 -13.86 5.07
N ASP A 29 7.74 -12.93 4.20
CA ASP A 29 9.05 -12.26 4.11
C ASP A 29 8.98 -10.73 4.29
N GLY A 30 7.87 -10.23 4.85
CA GLY A 30 7.67 -8.79 5.04
C GLY A 30 7.31 -8.06 3.74
N ARG A 31 6.97 -8.80 2.68
CA ARG A 31 6.25 -8.24 1.54
C ARG A 31 4.78 -8.03 1.86
N LEU A 32 4.17 -7.11 1.15
CA LEU A 32 2.74 -6.86 1.12
C LEU A 32 2.24 -7.15 -0.29
N LEU A 33 1.25 -8.05 -0.40
CA LEU A 33 0.43 -8.22 -1.58
C LEU A 33 -0.72 -7.21 -1.51
N ILE A 34 -0.89 -6.41 -2.55
CA ILE A 34 -1.93 -5.39 -2.66
C ILE A 34 -2.77 -5.73 -3.87
N VAL A 35 -4.09 -5.79 -3.68
CA VAL A 35 -5.06 -6.17 -4.71
C VAL A 35 -6.10 -5.06 -4.85
N ASP A 36 -6.35 -4.63 -6.09
CA ASP A 36 -7.42 -3.68 -6.37
C ASP A 36 -8.78 -4.36 -6.63
N ILE A 37 -9.83 -3.55 -6.77
CA ILE A 37 -11.20 -4.04 -7.01
C ILE A 37 -11.37 -4.79 -8.35
N PHE A 38 -10.42 -4.69 -9.28
CA PHE A 38 -10.44 -5.39 -10.56
C PHE A 38 -9.66 -6.71 -10.51
N GLY A 39 -8.95 -6.96 -9.41
CA GLY A 39 -8.14 -8.14 -9.18
C GLY A 39 -6.67 -7.99 -9.60
N ASP A 40 -6.23 -6.78 -10.00
CA ASP A 40 -4.83 -6.54 -10.32
C ASP A 40 -4.00 -6.55 -9.04
N GLN A 41 -2.81 -7.17 -9.13
CA GLN A 41 -1.97 -7.44 -7.98
C GLN A 41 -0.62 -6.73 -8.09
N LYS A 42 -0.17 -6.15 -6.99
CA LYS A 42 1.20 -5.66 -6.82
C LYS A 42 1.80 -6.19 -5.53
N ILE A 43 3.09 -6.51 -5.58
CA ILE A 43 3.85 -6.95 -4.40
C ILE A 43 4.92 -5.91 -4.09
N ILE A 44 5.07 -5.56 -2.83
CA ILE A 44 6.13 -4.65 -2.38
C ILE A 44 6.75 -5.10 -1.06
N GLN A 45 8.07 -4.94 -0.93
CA GLN A 45 8.74 -5.02 0.37
C GLN A 45 8.48 -3.74 1.16
N GLY A 46 7.77 -3.84 2.29
CA GLY A 46 7.42 -2.65 3.04
C GLY A 46 6.46 -2.94 4.19
N LYS A 47 6.07 -1.86 4.88
CA LYS A 47 5.09 -1.93 5.95
C LYS A 47 4.11 -0.78 5.86
N ILE A 48 2.94 -0.97 6.48
CA ILE A 48 1.94 0.09 6.61
C ILE A 48 2.48 1.11 7.61
N LYS A 49 2.68 2.35 7.15
CA LYS A 49 3.08 3.47 8.00
C LYS A 49 1.89 4.03 8.75
N HIS A 50 0.79 4.32 8.06
CA HIS A 50 -0.49 4.67 8.66
C HIS A 50 -1.66 4.51 7.68
N ILE A 51 -2.87 4.50 8.23
CA ILE A 51 -4.14 4.46 7.48
C ILE A 51 -4.95 5.69 7.85
N SER A 52 -5.47 6.40 6.85
CA SER A 52 -6.38 7.53 7.01
C SER A 52 -7.74 7.16 6.42
N LEU A 53 -8.66 6.75 7.29
CA LEU A 53 -9.99 6.28 6.88
C LEU A 53 -10.84 7.40 6.27
N LEU A 54 -10.76 8.62 6.81
CA LEU A 54 -11.49 9.77 6.28
C LEU A 54 -10.98 10.22 4.90
N ASN A 55 -9.67 10.07 4.66
CA ASN A 55 -9.05 10.45 3.40
C ASN A 55 -8.97 9.30 2.40
N HIS A 56 -9.53 8.13 2.74
CA HIS A 56 -9.47 6.92 1.91
C HIS A 56 -8.04 6.64 1.43
N LYS A 57 -7.09 6.66 2.37
CA LYS A 57 -5.66 6.61 2.06
C LYS A 57 -4.91 5.67 2.96
N ILE A 58 -4.03 4.88 2.37
CA ILE A 58 -3.08 4.01 3.06
C ILE A 58 -1.68 4.44 2.63
N LEU A 59 -0.82 4.79 3.58
CA LEU A 59 0.58 5.11 3.32
C LEU A 59 1.47 3.94 3.72
N LEU A 60 2.27 3.47 2.77
CA LEU A 60 3.27 2.44 2.97
C LEU A 60 4.68 3.06 2.98
N GLU A 61 5.56 2.50 3.77
CA GLU A 61 6.99 2.79 3.73
C GLU A 61 7.75 1.58 3.18
N LYS A 62 8.67 1.82 2.23
CA LYS A 62 9.55 0.76 1.72
C LYS A 62 10.54 0.36 2.81
N THR A 63 10.69 -0.95 3.00
CA THR A 63 11.73 -1.49 3.87
C THR A 63 12.86 -1.98 2.97
N GLU A 64 14.03 -1.35 3.04
CA GLU A 64 15.24 -1.94 2.44
C GLU A 64 15.66 -3.14 3.30
N ILE A 65 15.80 -4.30 2.66
CA ILE A 65 16.48 -5.44 3.29
C ILE A 65 17.97 -5.11 3.20
N GLY A 66 18.55 -4.66 4.30
CA GLY A 66 20.01 -4.54 4.47
C GLY A 66 20.68 -5.89 4.56
#